data_AF-A0A5J4S342-F1
#
_entry.id   AF-A0A5J4S342-F1
#
_cell.length_a   1.000
_cell.length_b   1.000
_cell.length_c   1.000
_cell.angle_alpha   90.00
_cell.angle_beta   90.00
_cell.angle_gamma   90.00
#
_symmetry.space_group_name_H-M   'P 1'
#
loop_
_entity.id
_entity.type
_entity.pdbx_description
1 polymer ?
#
loop_
_entity_poly.entity_id
_entity_poly.type
_entity_poly.pdbx_seq_one_letter_code
_entity_poly.pdbx_strand_id
1 'polypeptide(L)' 'MNHNYSLFSTQSSEAGYRLQRVEIFNWGVFDKQIFSISPEGNTSLLTGANGAGKTTYLEAILTLLVPERRMRRYN' A
#
# COMPACT_ATOMS: atom_id res chain seq x y z
N MET A 1 7.84 27.00 22.47
CA MET A 1 7.91 25.55 22.22
C MET A 1 8.10 25.34 20.72
N ASN A 2 9.31 25.01 20.27
CA ASN A 2 9.63 24.89 18.85
C ASN A 2 9.12 23.53 18.33
N HIS A 3 8.11 23.55 17.46
CA HIS A 3 7.67 22.38 16.73
C HIS A 3 8.51 22.27 15.44
N ASN A 4 9.45 21.32 15.43
CA ASN A 4 10.16 20.97 14.21
C ASN A 4 9.24 20.14 13.31
N TYR A 5 8.61 20.80 12.33
CA TYR A 5 7.83 20.11 11.30
C TYR A 5 8.75 19.61 10.18
N SER A 6 9.54 18.59 10.47
CA SER A 6 10.24 17.83 9.43
C SER A 6 9.21 16.89 8.79
N LEU A 7 8.78 17.21 7.55
CA LEU A 7 7.87 16.38 6.75
C LEU A 7 8.51 15.03 6.36
N PHE A 8 9.84 14.98 6.35
CA PHE A 8 10.62 13.80 6.02
C PHE A 8 11.77 13.63 7.00
N SER A 9 11.96 12.40 7.45
CA SER A 9 13.14 12.00 8.21
C SER A 9 14.41 12.35 7.44
N THR A 10 15.38 12.95 8.12
CA THR A 10 16.73 13.18 7.59
C THR A 10 17.67 12.01 7.86
N GLN A 11 17.20 10.94 8.50
CA GLN A 11 17.99 9.72 8.68
C GLN A 11 18.11 8.99 7.34
N SER A 12 19.33 8.67 6.94
CA SER A 12 19.58 7.97 5.68
C SER A 12 18.90 6.60 5.60
N SER A 13 18.76 5.90 6.74
CA SER A 13 18.01 4.64 6.89
C SER A 13 16.52 4.79 6.55
N GLU A 14 15.98 5.99 6.72
CA GLU A 14 14.58 6.36 6.51
C GLU A 14 14.42 7.29 5.28
N ALA A 15 15.42 7.37 4.40
CA ALA A 15 15.31 8.14 3.15
C ALA A 15 14.36 7.47 2.14
N GLY A 16 13.52 8.25 1.44
CA GLY A 16 12.63 7.80 0.37
C GLY A 16 11.13 7.77 0.73
N TYR A 17 10.28 7.46 -0.26
CA TYR A 17 8.84 7.33 -0.08
C TYR A 17 8.48 5.92 0.37
N ARG A 18 7.76 5.80 1.50
CA ARG A 18 7.37 4.50 2.06
C ARG A 18 5.88 4.46 2.36
N LEU A 19 5.29 3.28 2.22
CA LEU A 19 3.88 3.07 2.43
C LEU A 19 3.54 3.16 3.93
N GLN A 20 2.78 4.17 4.32
CA GLN A 20 2.33 4.35 5.70
C GLN A 20 1.04 3.59 5.98
N ARG A 21 0.02 3.82 5.15
CA ARG A 21 -1.30 3.21 5.26
C ARG A 21 -1.93 3.09 3.87
N VAL A 22 -2.72 2.04 3.69
CA VAL A 22 -3.62 1.87 2.53
C VAL A 22 -4.99 1.47 3.05
N GLU A 23 -6.02 2.02 2.43
CA GLU A 23 -7.41 1.69 2.68
C GLU A 23 -8.08 1.31 1.35
N ILE A 24 -8.77 0.17 1.34
CA ILE A 24 -9.46 -0.35 0.16
C ILE A 24 -10.94 -0.48 0.49
N PHE A 25 -11.76 0.02 -0.42
CA PHE A 25 -13.22 -0.05 -0.36
C PHE A 25 -13.78 -0.36 -1.74
N ASN A 26 -14.69 -1.33 -1.81
CA ASN A 26 -15.39 -1.76 -3.04
C ASN A 26 -14.45 -2.16 -4.19
N TRP A 27 -13.44 -2.99 -3.91
CA TRP A 27 -12.48 -3.48 -4.91
C TRP A 27 -12.30 -5.00 -4.84
N GLY A 28 -12.82 -5.71 -5.86
CA GLY A 28 -12.73 -7.17 -5.93
C GLY A 28 -13.37 -7.86 -4.71
N VAL A 29 -12.60 -8.65 -3.97
CA VAL A 29 -13.07 -9.34 -2.75
C VAL A 29 -13.23 -8.41 -1.53
N PHE A 30 -12.74 -7.17 -1.62
CA PHE A 30 -12.85 -6.16 -0.57
C PHE A 30 -14.11 -5.30 -0.81
N ASP A 31 -15.28 -5.80 -0.44
CA ASP A 31 -16.59 -5.16 -0.69
C ASP A 31 -17.26 -4.73 0.63
N LYS A 32 -18.09 -3.67 0.57
CA LYS A 32 -19.00 -3.19 1.63
C LYS A 32 -18.39 -2.77 2.97
N GLN A 33 -17.08 -2.85 3.14
CA GLN A 33 -16.36 -2.32 4.30
C GLN A 33 -14.96 -1.86 3.91
N ILE A 34 -14.38 -0.98 4.73
CA ILE A 34 -13.01 -0.51 4.55
C ILE A 34 -12.05 -1.57 5.09
N PHE A 35 -11.11 -2.00 4.25
CA PHE A 35 -9.99 -2.85 4.64
C PHE A 35 -8.72 -2.00 4.69
N SER A 36 -8.02 -2.01 5.83
CA SER A 36 -6.83 -1.18 6.04
C SER A 36 -5.62 -2.01 6.42
N ILE A 37 -4.44 -1.65 5.90
CA ILE A 37 -3.15 -2.10 6.39
C ILE A 37 -2.26 -0.89 6.63
N SER A 38 -1.50 -0.91 7.73
CA SER A 38 -0.51 0.11 8.08
C SER A 38 0.89 -0.53 8.16
N PRO A 39 1.67 -0.55 7.06
CA PRO A 39 3.06 -0.99 7.10
C PRO A 39 3.97 -0.06 7.90
N GLU A 40 3.53 1.18 8.16
CA GLU A 40 4.28 2.19 8.92
C GLU A 40 5.67 2.49 8.33
N GLY A 41 5.83 2.28 7.02
CA GLY A 41 7.11 2.42 6.33
C GLY A 41 8.08 1.26 6.51
N ASN A 42 7.63 0.11 7.03
CA ASN A 42 8.46 -1.07 7.24
C ASN A 42 8.16 -2.18 6.23
N THR A 43 9.10 -3.14 6.11
CA THR A 43 8.86 -4.39 5.39
C THR A 43 7.69 -5.14 6.04
N SER A 44 6.70 -5.49 5.22
CA SER A 44 5.48 -6.16 5.68
C SER A 44 5.24 -7.45 4.91
N LEU A 45 4.71 -8.47 5.60
CA LEU A 45 4.35 -9.76 5.01
C LEU A 45 2.82 -9.83 4.82
N LEU A 46 2.36 -9.88 3.58
CA LEU A 46 0.96 -10.13 3.27
C LEU A 46 0.71 -11.64 3.17
N THR A 47 0.06 -12.21 4.18
CA THR A 47 -0.24 -13.64 4.29
C THR A 47 -1.75 -13.89 4.44
N GLY A 48 -2.17 -15.15 4.26
CA GLY A 48 -3.57 -15.57 4.33
C GLY A 48 -3.86 -16.78 3.43
N ALA A 49 -5.05 -17.35 3.55
CA ALA A 49 -5.47 -18.53 2.77
C ALA A 49 -5.53 -18.27 1.26
N ASN A 50 -5.63 -19.35 0.47
CA ASN A 50 -5.92 -19.25 -0.96
C ASN A 50 -7.29 -18.60 -1.16
N GLY A 51 -7.40 -17.68 -2.13
CA GLY A 51 -8.63 -16.91 -2.36
C GLY A 51 -8.86 -15.74 -1.39
N ALA A 52 -7.99 -15.51 -0.41
CA ALA A 52 -8.17 -14.43 0.58
C ALA A 52 -7.92 -12.99 0.05
N GLY A 53 -7.69 -12.80 -1.24
CA GLY A 53 -7.55 -11.45 -1.83
C GLY A 53 -6.16 -10.81 -1.80
N LYS A 54 -5.10 -11.54 -1.41
CA LYS A 54 -3.73 -11.00 -1.33
C LYS A 54 -3.26 -10.33 -2.65
N THR A 55 -3.43 -11.01 -3.78
CA THR A 55 -3.08 -10.46 -5.11
C THR A 55 -3.95 -9.26 -5.45
N THR A 56 -5.26 -9.35 -5.23
CA THR A 56 -6.22 -8.25 -5.45
C THR A 56 -5.86 -6.99 -4.66
N TYR A 57 -5.35 -7.16 -3.43
CA TYR A 57 -4.88 -6.06 -2.59
C TYR A 57 -3.66 -5.36 -3.20
N LEU A 58 -2.67 -6.15 -3.64
CA LEU A 58 -1.47 -5.62 -4.31
C LEU A 58 -1.82 -4.92 -5.64
N GLU A 59 -2.77 -5.46 -6.40
CA GLU A 59 -3.25 -4.84 -7.65
C GLU A 59 -3.93 -3.48 -7.42
N ALA A 60 -4.68 -3.33 -6.33
CA ALA A 60 -5.27 -2.05 -5.96
C ALA A 60 -4.18 -1.00 -5.71
N ILE A 61 -3.12 -1.36 -4.97
CA ILE A 61 -1.97 -0.48 -4.75
C ILE A 61 -1.26 -0.16 -6.06
N LEU A 62 -0.98 -1.16 -6.90
CA LEU A 62 -0.29 -0.98 -8.17
C LEU A 62 -1.07 -0.08 -9.14
N THR A 63 -2.41 -0.05 -9.05
CA THR A 63 -3.25 0.87 -9.84
C THR A 63 -2.92 2.34 -9.61
N LEU A 64 -2.49 2.70 -8.39
CA LEU A 64 -2.14 4.07 -8.03
C LEU A 64 -0.71 4.44 -8.41
N LEU A 65 0.18 3.44 -8.51
CA LEU A 65 1.62 3.65 -8.70
C LEU A 65 2.06 3.49 -10.15
N VAL A 66 1.33 2.69 -10.93
CA VAL A 66 1.69 2.35 -12.30
C VAL A 66 0.66 2.96 -13.24
N PRO A 67 1.08 3.81 -14.21
CA PRO A 67 0.18 4.33 -15.23
C PRO A 67 -0.54 3.20 -15.96
N GLU A 68 -1.80 3.40 -16.33
CA GLU A 68 -2.53 2.43 -17.15
C GLU A 68 -1.81 2.20 -18.47
N ARG A 69 -1.08 1.09 -18.57
CA ARG A 69 -0.69 0.53 -19.87
C ARG A 69 -1.77 -0.45 -20.27
N ARG A 70 -2.23 -0.30 -21.52
CA ARG A 70 -3.32 -1.00 -22.24
C ARG A 70 -3.39 -2.53 -22.08
N MET A 71 -2.45 -3.17 -21.39
CA MET A 71 -2.45 -4.58 -21.00
C MET A 71 -1.70 -4.75 -19.66
N ARG A 72 -2.43 -4.80 -18.54
CA ARG A 72 -1.89 -5.38 -17.31
C ARG A 72 -1.79 -6.89 -17.52
N ARG A 73 -0.67 -7.35 -18.06
CA ARG A 73 -0.29 -8.76 -18.05
C ARG A 73 0.76 -8.94 -16.97
N TYR A 74 0.38 -9.57 -15.88
CA TYR A 74 1.36 -10.22 -15.01
C TYR A 74 1.70 -11.55 -15.70
N ASN A 75 3.00 -11.81 -15.89
CA ASN A 75 3.50 -13.09 -16.43
C ASN A 75 3.27 -14.23 -15.43
#